data_AF-N1PHT9-F1
#
_entry.id   AF-N1PHT9-F1
#
_cell.length_a   1.000
_cell.length_b   1.000
_cell.length_c   1.000
_cell.angle_alpha   90.00
_cell.angle_beta   90.00
_cell.angle_gamma   90.00
#
_symmetry.space_group_name_H-M   'P 1'
#
loop_
_entity.id
_entity.type
_entity.pdbx_description
1 polymer ?
#
loop_
_entity_poly.entity_id
_entity_poly.type
_entity_poly.pdbx_seq_one_letter_code
_entity_poly.pdbx_strand_id
1 'polypeptide(L)'
;MPLYEIQHICPLTTAQQDELAIAITRIHSTKFTTPKMFVNVKFTDAKEHVTYIGGKRRQGNHILANVRVGPSRTQKDWDSLCAEIVGEWNRIVPMPKVKRYLCTMEWRGKGTQWVGMMWLTFLRGRSAPDEDHTLRSCILLGGLIGGYEAGFMIPPAGGDVQWMKDNWDEFKMKAQSDEEFKDMVDEVEERGLMNGAGKSSKQKLEEALGWGDSA
;
A
#
# COMPACT_ATOMS: atom_id res chain seq x y z
N MET A 1 -11.87 -3.18 -5.91
CA MET A 1 -12.26 -2.60 -4.61
C MET A 1 -11.78 -3.54 -3.50
N PRO A 2 -10.52 -3.41 -3.09
CA PRO A 2 -9.96 -4.15 -1.96
C PRO A 2 -10.08 -3.38 -0.65
N LEU A 3 -9.92 -4.09 0.47
CA LEU A 3 -9.66 -3.51 1.78
C LEU A 3 -8.35 -4.06 2.34
N TYR A 4 -7.36 -3.20 2.51
CA TYR A 4 -6.08 -3.49 3.15
C TYR A 4 -6.12 -3.05 4.62
N GLU A 5 -5.76 -3.97 5.51
CA GLU A 5 -5.55 -3.73 6.92
C GLU A 5 -4.07 -3.91 7.26
N ILE A 6 -3.47 -2.85 7.78
CA ILE A 6 -2.08 -2.81 8.18
C ILE A 6 -2.05 -2.84 9.70
N GLN A 7 -1.77 -4.01 10.25
CA GLN A 7 -1.58 -4.22 11.68
C GLN A 7 -0.10 -4.01 12.00
N HIS A 8 0.21 -2.97 12.75
CA HIS A 8 1.59 -2.61 13.07
C HIS A 8 1.81 -2.61 14.58
N ILE A 9 2.96 -3.13 15.00
CA ILE A 9 3.44 -3.08 16.38
C ILE A 9 4.53 -2.04 16.56
N CYS A 10 5.21 -1.70 15.45
CA CYS A 10 6.13 -0.58 15.40
C CYS A 10 5.36 0.73 15.25
N PRO A 11 5.83 1.83 15.86
CA PRO A 11 5.27 3.14 15.63
C PRO A 11 5.51 3.55 14.18
N LEU A 12 4.43 3.87 13.46
CA LEU A 12 4.50 4.44 12.12
C LEU A 12 4.15 5.92 12.20
N THR A 13 5.02 6.76 11.64
CA THR A 13 4.72 8.19 11.48
C THR A 13 3.58 8.38 10.48
N THR A 14 2.87 9.51 10.54
CA THR A 14 1.83 9.86 9.56
C THR A 14 2.38 9.82 8.14
N ALA A 15 3.58 10.36 7.90
CA ALA A 15 4.22 10.30 6.59
C ALA A 15 4.44 8.86 6.08
N GLN A 16 4.83 7.93 6.96
CA GLN A 16 4.97 6.51 6.58
C GLN A 16 3.62 5.85 6.30
N GLN A 17 2.58 6.20 7.06
CA GLN A 17 1.22 5.70 6.81
C GLN A 17 0.71 6.21 5.45
N ASP A 18 0.85 7.51 5.19
CA ASP A 18 0.45 8.14 3.94
C ASP A 18 1.21 7.53 2.75
N GLU A 19 2.53 7.38 2.87
CA GLU A 19 3.37 6.82 1.81
C GLU A 19 3.03 5.34 1.54
N LEU A 20 2.76 4.54 2.59
CA LEU A 20 2.30 3.16 2.43
C LEU A 20 0.92 3.08 1.76
N ALA A 21 -0.02 3.93 2.16
CA ALA A 21 -1.35 3.97 1.57
C ALA A 21 -1.27 4.33 0.08
N ILE A 22 -0.52 5.37 -0.27
CA ILE A 22 -0.27 5.77 -1.67
C ILE A 22 0.35 4.61 -2.46
N ALA A 23 1.36 3.95 -1.90
CA ALA A 23 2.06 2.86 -2.56
C ALA A 23 1.13 1.65 -2.82
N ILE A 24 0.37 1.21 -1.82
CA ILE A 24 -0.58 0.10 -1.94
C ILE A 24 -1.68 0.43 -2.95
N THR A 25 -2.25 1.64 -2.85
CA THR A 25 -3.27 2.13 -3.78
C THR A 25 -2.77 2.15 -5.21
N ARG A 26 -1.56 2.66 -5.45
CA ARG A 26 -0.91 2.62 -6.76
C ARG A 26 -0.68 1.18 -7.24
N ILE A 27 -0.11 0.30 -6.42
CA ILE A 27 0.18 -1.09 -6.83
C ILE A 27 -1.12 -1.81 -7.20
N HIS A 28 -2.16 -1.73 -6.37
CA HIS A 28 -3.41 -2.43 -6.65
C HIS A 28 -4.12 -1.87 -7.90
N SER A 29 -4.23 -0.55 -7.98
CA SER A 29 -4.91 0.14 -9.09
C SER A 29 -4.16 0.03 -10.41
N THR A 30 -2.84 -0.14 -10.41
CA THR A 30 -2.09 -0.36 -11.67
C THR A 30 -2.16 -1.81 -12.13
N LYS A 31 -2.16 -2.75 -11.18
CA LYS A 31 -2.23 -4.18 -11.48
C LYS A 31 -3.61 -4.63 -11.98
N PHE A 32 -4.66 -4.00 -11.47
CA PHE A 32 -6.05 -4.29 -11.86
C PHE A 32 -6.73 -3.03 -12.38
N THR A 33 -7.82 -3.18 -13.13
CA THR A 33 -8.58 -2.04 -13.68
C THR A 33 -9.45 -1.31 -12.65
N THR A 34 -9.11 -1.37 -11.37
CA THR A 34 -9.86 -0.74 -10.28
C THR A 34 -9.42 0.74 -10.13
N PRO A 35 -10.36 1.71 -10.11
CA PRO A 35 -10.05 3.11 -9.77
C PRO A 35 -9.51 3.25 -8.35
N LYS A 36 -8.61 4.22 -8.11
CA LYS A 36 -7.92 4.39 -6.82
C LYS A 36 -8.87 4.68 -5.67
N MET A 37 -9.96 5.44 -5.92
CA MET A 37 -10.96 5.80 -4.91
C MET A 37 -11.50 4.59 -4.14
N PHE A 38 -11.59 3.42 -4.78
CA PHE A 38 -12.11 2.21 -4.15
C PHE A 38 -11.02 1.29 -3.57
N VAL A 39 -9.79 1.78 -3.40
CA VAL A 39 -8.72 1.04 -2.73
C VAL A 39 -8.61 1.55 -1.30
N ASN A 40 -9.20 0.79 -0.37
CA ASN A 40 -9.23 1.17 1.03
C ASN A 40 -7.99 0.64 1.75
N VAL A 41 -7.32 1.51 2.50
CA VAL A 41 -6.18 1.15 3.35
C VAL A 41 -6.46 1.69 4.75
N LYS A 42 -6.46 0.80 5.75
CA LYS A 42 -6.61 1.16 7.17
C LYS A 42 -5.42 0.69 7.97
N PHE A 43 -5.03 1.49 8.95
CA PHE A 43 -3.97 1.18 9.90
C PHE A 43 -4.58 0.80 11.25
N THR A 44 -3.96 -0.16 11.93
CA THR A 44 -4.40 -0.62 13.25
C THR A 44 -3.16 -0.84 14.11
N ASP A 45 -3.09 -0.12 15.23
CA ASP A 45 -2.06 -0.37 16.25
C ASP A 45 -2.38 -1.71 16.93
N ALA A 46 -1.49 -2.67 16.72
CA ALA A 46 -1.60 -4.04 17.20
C ALA A 46 -0.66 -4.32 18.38
N LYS A 47 -0.05 -3.30 19.00
CA LYS A 47 0.93 -3.48 20.08
C LYS A 47 0.38 -4.22 21.29
N GLU A 48 -0.91 -4.05 21.58
CA GLU A 48 -1.59 -4.72 22.70
C GLU A 48 -2.18 -6.07 22.32
N HIS A 49 -2.20 -6.43 21.03
CA HIS A 49 -2.74 -7.70 20.58
C HIS A 49 -1.90 -8.87 21.09
N VAL A 50 -2.57 -9.87 21.64
CA VAL A 50 -1.94 -11.11 22.09
C VAL A 50 -1.94 -12.11 20.95
N THR A 51 -0.79 -12.25 20.28
CA THR A 51 -0.62 -13.21 19.18
C THR A 51 0.26 -14.37 19.61
N TYR A 52 -0.06 -15.57 19.10
CA TYR A 52 0.74 -16.77 19.29
C TYR A 52 1.19 -17.31 17.94
N ILE A 53 2.48 -17.63 17.84
CA ILE A 53 3.12 -18.15 16.65
C ILE A 53 3.89 -19.40 17.05
N GLY A 54 3.58 -20.54 16.43
CA GLY A 54 4.16 -21.84 16.81
C GLY A 54 3.97 -22.16 18.30
N GLY A 55 2.82 -21.78 18.86
CA GLY A 55 2.49 -21.97 20.28
C GLY A 55 3.21 -21.01 21.24
N LYS A 56 4.01 -20.05 20.76
CA LYS A 56 4.74 -19.09 21.60
C LYS A 56 4.17 -17.69 21.43
N ARG A 57 4.02 -16.95 22.53
CA ARG A 57 3.63 -15.54 22.48
C ARG A 57 4.67 -14.76 21.68
N ARG A 58 4.19 -14.05 20.66
CA ARG A 58 4.98 -13.29 19.71
C ARG A 58 4.16 -12.09 19.25
N GLN A 59 4.86 -11.08 18.75
CA GLN A 59 4.27 -9.95 18.06
C GLN A 59 4.79 -9.95 16.61
N GLY A 60 4.14 -9.18 15.76
CA GLY A 60 4.56 -9.04 14.37
C GLY A 60 3.72 -7.99 13.66
N ASN A 61 4.30 -7.39 12.62
CA ASN A 61 3.57 -6.53 11.71
C ASN A 61 2.93 -7.38 10.61
N HIS A 62 1.66 -7.14 10.29
CA HIS A 62 0.89 -7.92 9.35
C HIS A 62 0.14 -7.00 8.38
N ILE A 63 0.14 -7.36 7.10
CA ILE A 63 -0.75 -6.77 6.10
C ILE A 63 -1.75 -7.86 5.71
N LEU A 64 -3.03 -7.58 5.91
CA LEU A 64 -4.14 -8.43 5.49
C LEU A 64 -4.93 -7.68 4.44
N ALA A 65 -5.22 -8.31 3.30
CA ALA A 65 -6.01 -7.68 2.26
C ALA A 65 -7.22 -8.54 1.90
N ASN A 66 -8.42 -8.01 2.02
CA ASN A 66 -9.59 -8.62 1.40
C ASN A 66 -9.65 -8.18 -0.05
N VAL A 67 -9.54 -9.13 -0.97
CA VAL A 67 -9.53 -8.91 -2.41
C VAL A 67 -10.60 -9.75 -3.09
N ARG A 68 -11.03 -9.31 -4.28
CA ARG A 68 -11.91 -10.11 -5.13
C ARG A 68 -11.09 -11.12 -5.92
N VAL A 69 -11.51 -12.38 -5.91
CA VAL A 69 -10.93 -13.43 -6.75
C VAL A 69 -11.88 -13.74 -7.89
N GLY A 70 -11.32 -14.03 -9.07
CA GLY A 70 -12.08 -14.45 -10.23
C GLY A 70 -11.17 -15.03 -11.31
N PRO A 71 -11.75 -15.61 -12.37
CA PRO A 71 -11.02 -16.39 -13.37
C PRO A 71 -10.01 -15.57 -14.17
N SER A 72 -10.09 -14.24 -14.14
CA SER A 72 -9.17 -13.31 -14.80
C SER A 72 -7.87 -13.06 -14.03
N ARG A 73 -7.74 -13.57 -12.80
CA ARG A 73 -6.59 -13.32 -11.89
C ARG A 73 -5.89 -14.62 -11.53
N THR A 74 -4.61 -14.71 -11.82
CA THR A 74 -3.78 -15.92 -11.62
C THR A 74 -3.02 -15.88 -10.30
N GLN A 75 -2.52 -17.05 -9.85
CA GLN A 75 -1.65 -17.11 -8.67
C GLN A 75 -0.42 -16.19 -8.82
N LYS A 76 0.17 -16.12 -10.03
CA LYS A 76 1.32 -15.26 -10.32
C LYS A 76 1.00 -13.78 -10.12
N ASP A 77 -0.22 -13.35 -10.47
CA ASP A 77 -0.66 -11.97 -10.23
C ASP A 77 -0.69 -11.66 -8.73
N TRP A 78 -1.19 -12.60 -7.92
CA TRP A 78 -1.24 -12.49 -6.46
C TRP A 78 0.14 -12.50 -5.81
N ASP A 79 1.02 -13.42 -6.22
CA ASP A 79 2.38 -13.53 -5.70
C ASP A 79 3.17 -12.24 -5.97
N SER A 80 3.06 -11.73 -7.20
CA SER A 80 3.70 -10.46 -7.57
C SER A 80 3.11 -9.29 -6.79
N LEU A 81 1.79 -9.27 -6.53
CA LEU A 81 1.15 -8.21 -5.74
C LEU A 81 1.68 -8.19 -4.31
N CYS A 82 1.79 -9.36 -3.67
CA CYS A 82 2.40 -9.51 -2.36
C CYS A 82 3.86 -9.04 -2.37
N ALA A 83 4.66 -9.46 -3.35
CA ALA A 83 6.07 -9.10 -3.43
C ALA A 83 6.29 -7.59 -3.56
N GLU A 84 5.49 -6.91 -4.37
CA GLU A 84 5.54 -5.44 -4.53
C GLU A 84 5.18 -4.71 -3.23
N ILE A 85 4.11 -5.13 -2.55
CA ILE A 85 3.69 -4.55 -1.26
C ILE A 85 4.76 -4.75 -0.18
N VAL A 86 5.34 -5.96 -0.10
CA VAL A 86 6.44 -6.26 0.83
C VAL A 86 7.66 -5.40 0.51
N GLY A 87 7.96 -5.18 -0.78
CA GLY A 87 9.02 -4.29 -1.23
C GLY A 87 8.85 -2.85 -0.73
N GLU A 88 7.63 -2.30 -0.86
CA GLU A 88 7.31 -0.96 -0.37
C GLU A 88 7.38 -0.86 1.16
N TRP A 89 6.89 -1.86 1.89
CA TRP A 89 7.07 -1.91 3.35
C TRP A 89 8.55 -1.82 3.73
N ASN A 90 9.38 -2.68 3.13
CA ASN A 90 10.81 -2.71 3.42
C ASN A 90 11.55 -1.43 3.00
N ARG A 91 10.96 -0.61 2.13
CA ARG A 91 11.51 0.67 1.72
C ARG A 91 11.09 1.80 2.67
N ILE A 92 9.83 1.82 3.11
CA ILE A 92 9.20 2.94 3.82
C ILE A 92 9.34 2.81 5.34
N VAL A 93 9.15 1.61 5.88
CA VAL A 93 9.03 1.39 7.33
C VAL A 93 10.35 1.43 8.08
N PRO A 94 11.48 0.91 7.54
CA PRO A 94 12.75 1.10 8.22
C PRO A 94 13.05 2.58 8.40
N MET A 95 13.22 3.02 9.65
CA MET A 95 13.73 4.34 9.94
C MET A 95 15.00 4.57 9.12
N PRO A 96 15.20 5.75 8.48
CA PRO A 96 16.49 6.06 7.89
C PRO A 96 17.50 5.92 9.01
N LYS A 97 18.45 4.98 8.88
CA LYS A 97 19.59 4.85 9.79
C LYS A 97 20.14 6.26 9.94
N VAL A 98 19.89 6.91 11.09
CA VAL A 98 20.21 8.32 11.29
C VAL A 98 21.64 8.48 10.79
N LYS A 99 21.82 9.23 9.69
CA LYS A 99 23.17 9.52 9.19
C LYS A 99 23.89 10.09 10.40
N ARG A 100 24.82 9.32 10.92
CA ARG A 100 25.68 9.72 12.02
C ARG A 100 26.51 10.85 11.43
N TYR A 101 26.01 12.09 11.50
CA TYR A 101 26.78 13.26 11.14
C TYR A 101 27.97 13.26 12.09
N LEU A 102 29.08 12.69 11.64
CA LEU A 102 30.39 12.98 12.19
C LEU A 102 30.60 14.46 11.89
N CYS A 103 30.23 15.30 12.84
CA CYS A 103 30.75 16.66 12.89
C CYS A 103 32.26 16.50 13.07
N THR A 104 33.02 16.54 11.99
CA THR A 104 34.46 16.74 12.04
C THR A 104 34.66 18.18 12.52
N MET A 105 34.79 18.36 13.84
CA MET A 105 35.29 19.60 14.39
C MET A 105 36.78 19.71 14.00
N GLU A 106 37.07 20.58 13.04
CA GLU A 106 38.43 21.02 12.77
C GLU A 106 38.94 21.83 13.96
N TRP A 107 39.97 21.31 14.63
CA TRP A 107 40.66 21.99 15.72
C TRP A 107 41.52 23.14 15.18
N ARG A 108 41.19 24.39 15.53
CA ARG A 108 42.16 25.50 15.57
C ARG A 108 42.55 25.77 17.02
N GLY A 109 43.59 25.10 17.48
CA GLY A 109 44.11 25.27 18.84
C GLY A 109 45.02 26.50 18.97
N LYS A 110 44.82 27.28 20.03
CA LYS A 110 45.90 27.84 20.89
C LYS A 110 45.35 28.05 22.30
N GLY A 111 45.97 27.42 23.30
CA GLY A 111 45.83 27.82 24.71
C GLY A 111 45.31 26.71 25.64
N THR A 112 46.16 26.34 26.58
CA THR A 112 46.00 25.39 27.68
C THR A 112 44.86 25.73 28.65
N GLN A 113 43.89 24.82 28.82
CA GLN A 113 43.38 24.41 30.14
C GLN A 113 42.47 23.18 30.04
N TRP A 114 42.77 22.17 30.86
CA TRP A 114 41.96 20.98 31.02
C TRP A 114 40.76 21.30 31.92
N VAL A 115 39.56 21.34 31.34
CA VAL A 115 38.29 21.13 32.06
C VAL A 115 37.48 20.12 31.25
N GLY A 116 38.01 18.90 31.19
CA GLY A 116 37.34 17.75 30.60
C GLY A 116 36.33 17.17 31.58
N MET A 117 35.16 16.80 31.07
CA MET A 117 34.04 16.12 31.76
C MET A 117 33.08 17.04 32.53
N MET A 118 32.31 17.87 31.83
CA MET A 118 30.95 18.19 32.28
C MET A 118 30.06 18.64 31.10
N TRP A 119 29.00 17.86 30.84
CA TRP A 119 27.85 18.13 29.96
C TRP A 119 28.08 18.25 28.44
N LEU A 120 28.79 17.29 27.84
CA LEU A 120 28.15 16.65 26.69
C LEU A 120 27.20 15.62 27.30
N THR A 121 25.99 16.06 27.68
CA THR A 121 24.84 15.15 27.74
C THR A 121 24.75 14.65 26.32
N PHE A 122 25.43 13.53 26.10
CA PHE A 122 25.25 12.64 25.01
C PHE A 122 23.72 12.56 24.89
N LEU A 123 23.16 13.25 23.89
CA LEU A 123 21.97 12.77 23.19
C LEU A 123 22.39 11.46 22.51
N ARG A 124 22.82 10.47 23.31
CA ARG A 124 22.24 9.14 23.28
C ARG A 124 20.76 9.42 23.48
N GLY A 125 20.10 9.83 22.40
CA GLY A 125 18.79 9.27 22.15
C GLY A 125 19.01 7.79 22.42
N ARG A 126 18.40 7.29 23.49
CA ARG A 126 18.21 5.86 23.63
C ARG A 126 17.72 5.47 22.25
N SER A 127 18.53 4.75 21.48
CA SER A 127 18.01 3.99 20.37
C SER A 127 16.80 3.30 20.96
N ALA A 128 15.61 3.66 20.48
CA ALA A 128 14.38 3.07 20.96
C ALA A 128 14.61 1.55 21.03
N PRO A 129 14.16 0.88 22.11
CA PRO A 129 14.42 -0.55 22.29
C PRO A 129 14.13 -1.26 20.98
N ASP A 130 15.09 -2.03 20.42
CA ASP A 130 15.07 -2.59 19.05
C ASP A 130 13.63 -2.87 18.57
N GLU A 131 13.01 -1.86 17.95
CA GLU A 131 11.61 -1.95 17.55
C GLU A 131 11.57 -2.84 16.32
N ASP A 132 10.72 -3.86 16.36
CA ASP A 132 10.59 -4.79 15.23
C ASP A 132 9.81 -4.12 14.10
N HIS A 133 10.55 -3.56 13.14
CA HIS A 133 10.03 -2.98 11.91
C HIS A 133 9.84 -4.01 10.79
N THR A 134 10.16 -5.29 11.03
CA THR A 134 10.07 -6.31 9.98
C THR A 134 8.61 -6.65 9.70
N LEU A 135 8.27 -6.76 8.41
CA LEU A 135 6.96 -7.28 8.02
C LEU A 135 6.96 -8.79 8.19
N ARG A 136 6.06 -9.29 9.03
CA ARG A 136 5.96 -10.72 9.30
C ARG A 136 5.16 -11.44 8.23
N SER A 137 4.06 -10.87 7.78
CA SER A 137 3.24 -11.47 6.71
C SER A 137 2.49 -10.43 5.89
N CYS A 138 2.37 -10.71 4.60
CA CYS A 138 1.41 -10.08 3.71
C CYS A 138 0.48 -11.17 3.18
N ILE A 139 -0.81 -11.11 3.50
CA ILE A 139 -1.78 -12.17 3.18
C ILE A 139 -2.94 -11.57 2.40
N LEU A 140 -3.22 -12.13 1.22
CA LEU A 140 -4.38 -11.79 0.41
C LEU A 140 -5.49 -12.81 0.66
N LEU A 141 -6.62 -12.34 1.16
CA LEU A 141 -7.83 -13.11 1.44
C LEU A 141 -8.81 -12.90 0.30
N GLY A 142 -9.08 -13.96 -0.45
CA GLY A 142 -10.00 -13.95 -1.60
C GLY A 142 -11.48 -13.96 -1.26
N GLY A 143 -11.88 -13.37 -0.13
CA GLY A 143 -13.22 -13.50 0.45
C GLY A 143 -14.24 -12.44 0.03
N LEU A 144 -13.86 -11.45 -0.79
CA LEU A 144 -14.76 -10.35 -1.16
C LEU A 144 -15.73 -10.80 -2.26
N ILE A 145 -16.86 -11.38 -1.85
CA ILE A 145 -17.90 -11.92 -2.75
C ILE A 145 -18.81 -10.80 -3.29
N GLY A 146 -19.11 -9.80 -2.45
CA GLY A 146 -19.94 -8.65 -2.82
C GLY A 146 -19.70 -7.50 -1.85
N GLY A 147 -20.20 -6.33 -2.21
CA GLY A 147 -20.15 -5.15 -1.35
C GLY A 147 -20.96 -4.01 -1.94
N TYR A 148 -21.13 -2.97 -1.12
CA TYR A 148 -21.72 -1.71 -1.51
C TYR A 148 -20.81 -0.60 -0.99
N GLU A 149 -20.30 0.22 -1.89
CA GLU A 149 -19.25 1.19 -1.57
C GLU A 149 -19.49 2.48 -2.35
N ALA A 150 -19.39 3.63 -1.68
CA ALA A 150 -19.63 4.96 -2.26
C ALA A 150 -20.96 5.12 -3.01
N GLY A 151 -21.97 4.30 -2.67
CA GLY A 151 -23.28 4.31 -3.33
C GLY A 151 -23.47 3.26 -4.44
N PHE A 152 -22.47 2.41 -4.70
CA PHE A 152 -22.49 1.48 -5.82
C PHE A 152 -22.31 0.03 -5.38
N MET A 153 -23.05 -0.87 -6.04
CA MET A 153 -22.80 -2.30 -5.93
C MET A 153 -21.46 -2.63 -6.58
N ILE A 154 -20.62 -3.35 -5.83
CA ILE A 154 -19.28 -3.73 -6.28
C ILE A 154 -19.36 -4.81 -7.37
N PRO A 155 -18.65 -4.68 -8.49
CA PRO A 155 -18.70 -5.67 -9.56
C PRO A 155 -17.91 -6.94 -9.21
N PRO A 156 -18.20 -8.07 -9.88
CA PRO A 156 -17.34 -9.25 -9.80
C PRO A 156 -15.91 -8.95 -10.25
N ALA A 157 -14.94 -9.78 -9.85
CA ALA A 157 -13.55 -9.60 -10.21
C ALA A 157 -13.34 -9.58 -11.74
N GLY A 158 -12.74 -8.51 -12.26
CA GLY A 158 -12.52 -8.32 -13.70
C GLY A 158 -13.69 -7.67 -14.43
N GLY A 159 -14.83 -7.44 -13.77
CA GLY A 159 -15.97 -6.70 -14.32
C GLY A 159 -15.84 -5.18 -14.21
N ASP A 160 -14.72 -4.67 -13.68
CA ASP A 160 -14.54 -3.24 -13.36
C ASP A 160 -14.79 -2.32 -14.57
N VAL A 161 -14.35 -2.70 -15.78
CA VAL A 161 -14.49 -1.86 -16.98
C VAL A 161 -15.94 -1.68 -17.40
N GLN A 162 -16.70 -2.78 -17.46
CA GLN A 162 -18.12 -2.71 -17.81
C GLN A 162 -18.89 -1.97 -16.73
N TRP A 163 -18.61 -2.29 -15.47
CA TRP A 163 -19.20 -1.61 -14.33
C TRP A 163 -18.95 -0.10 -14.35
N MET A 164 -17.75 0.36 -14.71
CA MET A 164 -17.50 1.80 -14.87
C MET A 164 -18.35 2.41 -15.98
N LYS A 165 -18.47 1.74 -17.13
CA LYS A 165 -19.31 2.21 -18.25
C LYS A 165 -20.78 2.32 -17.84
N ASP A 166 -21.30 1.31 -17.13
CA ASP A 166 -22.70 1.26 -16.70
C ASP A 166 -23.05 2.37 -15.70
N ASN A 167 -22.08 2.80 -14.88
CA ASN A 167 -22.28 3.80 -13.82
C ASN A 167 -21.69 5.18 -14.16
N TRP A 168 -21.16 5.38 -15.36
CA TRP A 168 -20.33 6.55 -15.69
C TRP A 168 -21.06 7.89 -15.56
N ASP A 169 -22.33 7.94 -15.98
CA ASP A 169 -23.12 9.16 -15.86
C ASP A 169 -23.39 9.54 -14.40
N GLU A 170 -23.59 8.54 -13.53
CA GLU A 170 -23.75 8.78 -12.09
C GLU A 170 -22.42 9.25 -11.45
N PHE A 171 -21.27 8.70 -11.87
CA PHE A 171 -19.97 9.19 -11.41
C PHE A 171 -19.75 10.65 -11.78
N LYS A 172 -20.01 11.03 -13.04
CA LYS A 172 -19.90 12.43 -13.48
C LYS A 172 -20.87 13.34 -12.75
N MET A 173 -22.07 12.88 -12.44
CA MET A 173 -23.04 13.65 -11.66
C MET A 173 -22.52 13.88 -10.23
N LYS A 174 -22.01 12.84 -9.55
CA LYS A 174 -21.42 12.97 -8.21
C LYS A 174 -20.18 13.87 -8.20
N ALA A 175 -19.33 13.78 -9.23
CA ALA A 175 -18.13 14.60 -9.39
C ALA A 175 -18.41 16.12 -9.45
N GLN A 176 -19.66 16.55 -9.68
CA GLN A 176 -20.03 17.97 -9.64
C GLN A 176 -19.97 18.56 -8.22
N SER A 177 -20.13 17.73 -7.19
CA SER A 177 -20.18 18.16 -5.79
C SER A 177 -19.26 17.38 -4.84
N ASP A 178 -18.67 16.28 -5.30
CA ASP A 178 -17.83 15.39 -4.51
C ASP A 178 -16.41 15.32 -5.12
N GLU A 179 -15.43 15.81 -4.37
CA GLU A 179 -14.03 15.87 -4.80
C GLU A 179 -13.42 14.48 -5.03
N GLU A 180 -13.82 13.45 -4.26
CA GLU A 180 -13.30 12.09 -4.45
C GLU A 180 -13.77 11.50 -5.78
N PHE A 181 -15.04 11.75 -6.14
CA PHE A 181 -15.57 11.35 -7.44
C PHE A 181 -14.96 12.15 -8.58
N LYS A 182 -14.64 13.43 -8.37
CA LYS A 182 -13.95 14.25 -9.36
C LYS A 182 -12.56 13.70 -9.66
N ASP A 183 -11.76 13.46 -8.64
CA ASP A 183 -10.41 12.87 -8.78
C ASP A 183 -10.47 11.49 -9.45
N MET A 184 -11.50 10.68 -9.13
CA MET A 184 -11.71 9.39 -9.77
C MET A 184 -12.06 9.53 -11.26
N VAL A 185 -12.93 10.46 -11.64
CA VAL A 185 -13.30 10.69 -13.04
C VAL A 185 -12.08 11.13 -13.84
N ASP A 186 -11.33 12.11 -13.33
CA ASP A 186 -10.09 12.60 -13.94
C ASP A 186 -9.07 11.46 -14.12
N GLU A 187 -8.89 10.62 -13.07
CA GLU A 187 -8.02 9.45 -13.14
C GLU A 187 -8.46 8.46 -14.24
N VAL A 188 -9.75 8.12 -14.28
CA VAL A 188 -10.27 7.10 -15.21
C VAL A 188 -10.07 7.54 -16.66
N GLU A 189 -10.26 8.83 -16.93
CA GLU A 189 -10.01 9.45 -18.23
C GLU A 189 -8.52 9.49 -18.56
N GLU A 190 -7.67 9.98 -17.66
CA GLU A 190 -6.21 10.05 -17.84
C GLU A 190 -5.60 8.66 -18.14
N ARG A 191 -6.05 7.65 -17.41
CA ARG A 191 -5.58 6.27 -17.54
C ARG A 191 -6.26 5.51 -18.69
N GLY A 192 -7.28 6.10 -19.33
CA GLY A 192 -8.03 5.48 -20.42
C GLY A 192 -8.65 4.13 -20.04
N LEU A 193 -9.11 3.96 -18.79
CA LEU A 193 -9.53 2.63 -18.27
C LEU A 193 -10.72 2.04 -19.03
N MET A 194 -11.57 2.89 -19.62
CA MET A 194 -12.75 2.47 -20.37
C MET A 194 -12.49 2.27 -21.87
N ASN A 195 -11.36 2.74 -22.41
CA ASN A 195 -11.06 2.78 -23.85
C ASN A 195 -10.43 1.48 -24.39
N GLY A 196 -10.57 0.37 -23.67
CA GLY A 196 -9.97 -0.91 -24.07
C GLY A 196 -8.45 -0.98 -23.89
N ALA A 197 -7.80 0.01 -23.27
CA ALA A 197 -6.39 -0.09 -22.85
C ALA A 197 -6.24 -0.89 -21.54
N GLY A 198 -7.32 -1.02 -20.76
CA GLY A 198 -7.43 -1.86 -19.57
C GLY A 198 -7.73 -3.33 -19.88
N LYS A 199 -7.08 -3.93 -20.89
CA LYS A 199 -7.24 -5.36 -21.17
C LYS A 199 -6.75 -6.16 -19.98
N SER A 200 -7.56 -7.09 -19.49
CA SER A 200 -7.12 -8.05 -18.47
C SER A 200 -5.88 -8.79 -18.97
N SER A 201 -5.05 -9.34 -18.07
CA SER A 201 -3.87 -10.12 -18.45
C SER A 201 -4.21 -11.22 -19.46
N LYS A 202 -5.42 -11.81 -19.36
CA LYS A 202 -5.96 -12.78 -20.31
C LYS A 202 -6.25 -12.19 -21.68
N GLN A 203 -6.92 -11.04 -21.77
CA GLN A 203 -7.20 -10.37 -23.04
C GLN A 203 -5.92 -9.89 -23.75
N LYS A 204 -4.93 -9.41 -22.97
CA LYS A 204 -3.60 -9.08 -23.53
C LYS A 204 -2.89 -10.31 -24.09
N LEU A 205 -3.05 -11.46 -23.43
CA LEU A 205 -2.49 -12.73 -23.88
C LEU A 205 -3.19 -13.26 -25.14
N GLU A 206 -4.52 -13.25 -25.17
CA GLU A 206 -5.34 -13.73 -26.29
C GLU A 206 -5.10 -12.91 -27.57
N GLU A 207 -4.91 -11.60 -27.44
CA GLU A 207 -4.52 -10.74 -28.57
C GLU A 207 -3.07 -10.91 -28.99
N ALA A 208 -2.13 -11.04 -28.04
CA ALA A 208 -0.73 -11.33 -28.36
C ALA A 208 -0.55 -12.68 -29.06
N LEU A 209 -1.46 -13.63 -28.83
CA LEU A 209 -1.51 -14.93 -29.48
C LEU A 209 -2.32 -14.94 -30.79
N GLY A 210 -2.92 -13.80 -31.18
CA GLY A 210 -3.60 -13.65 -32.47
C GLY A 210 -4.88 -14.48 -32.62
N TRP A 211 -5.54 -14.84 -31.52
CA TRP A 211 -6.75 -15.70 -31.53
C TRP A 211 -8.07 -14.92 -31.54
N GLY A 212 -8.02 -13.59 -31.71
CA GLY A 212 -9.17 -12.70 -31.58
C GLY A 212 -10.14 -12.63 -32.78
N ASP A 213 -9.75 -13.08 -33.98
CA ASP A 213 -10.55 -12.95 -35.20
C ASP A 213 -10.93 -14.31 -35.79
N SER A 214 -11.68 -15.11 -35.03
CA SER A 214 -12.28 -16.35 -35.55
C SER A 214 -13.61 -16.69 -34.87
N ALA A 215 -14.62 -15.85 -35.08
CA ALA A 215 -16.04 -16.21 -35.22
C ALA A 215 -16.90 -14.96 -35.47
#